data_AF-A0A8S2TKH2-F1
#
_entry.id   AF-A0A8S2TKH2-F1
#
_cell.length_a   1.000
_cell.length_b   1.000
_cell.length_c   1.000
_cell.angle_alpha   90.00
_cell.angle_beta   90.00
_cell.angle_gamma   90.00
#
_symmetry.space_group_name_H-M   'P 1'
#
loop_
_entity.id
_entity.type
_entity.pdbx_description
1 polymer ?
#
loop_
_entity_poly.entity_id
_entity_poly.type
_entity_poly.pdbx_seq_one_letter_code
_entity_poly.pdbx_strand_id
1 'polypeptide(L)'
;RQSINLVPKSLSGRVAATSWWYFSLIFVSSYTANLVAFLTVEKLVTPIESVEDLAKQEEIKYGSVRNGTTAAFFEKSNVSIFQHM
;
A
#
# COMPACT_ATOMS: atom_id res chain seq x y z
N ARG A 1 5.86 44.46 17.36
CA ARG A 1 5.68 43.13 18.00
C ARG A 1 4.33 43.12 18.72
N GLN A 2 3.25 42.77 18.03
CA GLN A 2 1.94 42.64 18.68
C GLN A 2 1.61 41.15 18.70
N SER A 3 2.01 40.51 19.79
CA SER A 3 1.88 39.07 19.98
C SER A 3 0.43 38.74 20.32
N ILE A 4 -0.29 38.18 19.34
CA ILE A 4 -1.43 37.26 19.50
C ILE A 4 -2.46 37.68 20.57
N ASN A 5 -3.30 38.66 20.25
CA ASN A 5 -4.57 38.89 20.97
C ASN A 5 -5.77 38.50 20.08
N LEU A 6 -5.68 37.37 19.37
CA LEU A 6 -6.78 36.85 18.52
C LEU A 6 -7.56 35.70 19.16
N VAL A 7 -7.28 35.34 20.41
CA VAL A 7 -8.12 34.38 21.13
C VAL A 7 -9.41 35.11 21.53
N PRO A 8 -10.59 34.66 21.07
CA PRO A 8 -11.84 35.25 21.52
C PRO A 8 -11.92 35.15 23.04
N LYS A 9 -12.05 36.30 23.71
CA LYS A 9 -12.18 36.38 25.17
C LYS A 9 -13.46 35.69 25.67
N SER A 10 -14.46 35.53 24.80
CA SER A 10 -15.72 34.85 25.14
C SER A 10 -15.59 33.33 25.02
N LEU A 11 -16.19 32.61 25.97
CA LEU A 11 -16.22 31.15 26.00
C LEU A 11 -16.83 30.57 24.72
N SER A 12 -17.92 31.18 24.23
CA SER A 12 -18.60 30.77 22.99
C SER A 12 -17.71 30.89 21.76
N GLY A 13 -16.88 31.94 21.68
CA GLY A 13 -15.93 32.11 20.58
C GLY A 13 -14.82 31.05 20.59
N ARG A 14 -14.40 30.61 21.77
CA ARG A 14 -13.43 29.51 21.90
C ARG A 14 -14.01 28.19 21.41
N VAL A 15 -15.25 27.88 21.80
CA VAL A 15 -15.96 26.66 21.36
C VAL A 15 -16.15 26.64 19.84
N ALA A 16 -16.57 27.77 19.25
CA ALA A 16 -16.72 27.90 17.80
C ALA A 16 -15.39 27.73 17.07
N ALA A 17 -14.31 28.36 17.56
CA ALA A 17 -12.99 28.21 16.99
C ALA A 17 -12.48 26.76 17.08
N THR A 18 -12.63 26.10 18.22
CA THR A 18 -12.22 24.69 18.38
C THR A 18 -13.01 23.75 17.48
N SER A 19 -14.31 24.01 17.29
CA SER A 19 -15.16 23.22 16.39
C SER A 19 -14.73 23.39 14.93
N TRP A 20 -14.38 24.62 14.53
CA TRP A 20 -13.86 24.92 13.20
C TRP A 20 -12.52 24.24 12.92
N TRP A 21 -11.59 24.31 13.87
CA TRP A 21 -10.31 23.62 13.76
C TRP A 21 -10.47 22.10 13.69
N TYR A 22 -11.37 21.54 14.49
CA TYR A 22 -11.66 20.11 14.49
C TYR A 22 -12.28 19.63 13.16
N PHE A 23 -13.26 20.38 12.64
CA PHE A 23 -13.85 20.12 11.33
C PHE A 23 -12.78 20.13 10.23
N SER A 24 -11.90 21.13 10.24
CA SER A 24 -10.82 21.26 9.26
C SER A 24 -9.84 20.08 9.32
N LEU A 25 -9.51 19.61 10.53
CA LEU A 25 -8.65 18.44 10.72
C LEU A 25 -9.29 17.16 10.21
N ILE A 26 -10.59 16.93 10.44
CA ILE A 26 -11.30 15.76 9.90
C ILE A 26 -11.32 15.80 8.38
N PHE A 27 -11.58 16.96 7.79
CA PHE A 27 -11.62 17.14 6.34
C PHE A 27 -10.26 16.83 5.70
N VAL A 28 -9.18 17.42 6.22
CA VAL A 28 -7.82 17.15 5.76
C VAL A 28 -7.43 15.71 6.01
N SER A 29 -7.76 15.14 7.17
CA SER A 29 -7.47 13.74 7.49
C SER A 29 -8.17 12.78 6.54
N SER A 30 -9.41 13.06 6.13
CA SER A 30 -10.15 12.23 5.18
C SER A 30 -9.57 12.34 3.78
N TYR A 31 -9.16 13.55 3.37
CA TYR A 31 -8.44 13.76 2.12
C TYR A 31 -7.08 13.04 2.11
N THR A 32 -6.31 13.15 3.19
CA THR A 32 -5.04 12.44 3.38
C THR A 32 -5.26 10.93 3.45
N ALA A 33 -6.33 10.43 4.09
CA ALA A 33 -6.63 9.00 4.15
C ALA A 33 -6.98 8.43 2.77
N ASN A 34 -7.80 9.13 1.98
CA ASN A 34 -8.12 8.70 0.63
C ASN A 34 -6.89 8.76 -0.31
N LEU A 35 -6.02 9.76 -0.13
CA LEU A 35 -4.76 9.87 -0.84
C LEU A 35 -3.78 8.75 -0.45
N VAL A 36 -3.61 8.49 0.86
CA VAL A 36 -2.76 7.41 1.37
C VAL A 36 -3.30 6.06 0.95
N ALA A 37 -4.62 5.85 0.98
CA ALA A 37 -5.26 4.64 0.49
C ALA A 37 -4.85 4.39 -0.96
N PHE A 38 -4.91 5.40 -1.84
CA PHE A 38 -4.42 5.28 -3.20
C PHE A 38 -2.91 4.96 -3.27
N LEU A 39 -2.06 5.68 -2.54
CA LEU A 39 -0.61 5.44 -2.51
C LEU A 39 -0.22 4.06 -1.96
N THR A 40 -1.01 3.52 -1.04
CA THR A 40 -0.81 2.17 -0.49
C THR A 40 -1.40 1.09 -1.40
N VAL A 41 -2.50 1.37 -2.11
CA VAL A 41 -3.10 0.44 -3.09
C VAL A 41 -2.15 0.25 -4.28
N GLU A 42 -1.39 1.26 -4.71
CA GLU A 42 -0.34 1.08 -5.72
C GLU A 42 0.82 0.17 -5.25
N LYS A 43 0.98 -0.04 -3.94
CA LYS A 43 2.07 -0.86 -3.35
C LYS A 43 1.64 -2.16 -2.67
N LEU A 44 0.33 -2.43 -2.60
CA LEU A 44 -0.21 -3.67 -2.03
C LEU A 44 -0.70 -4.65 -3.09
N VAL A 45 -0.42 -4.41 -4.37
CA VAL A 45 -0.31 -5.50 -5.32
C VAL A 45 1.07 -6.12 -5.07
N THR A 46 1.17 -6.98 -4.07
CA THR A 46 2.24 -7.99 -4.07
C THR A 46 2.11 -8.72 -5.40
N PRO A 47 3.08 -8.60 -6.33
CA PRO A 47 2.91 -9.11 -7.68
C PRO A 47 2.86 -10.65 -7.74
N ILE A 48 3.03 -11.34 -6.59
CA ILE A 48 3.18 -12.79 -6.51
C ILE A 48 2.51 -13.28 -5.23
N GLU A 49 1.22 -13.67 -5.29
CA GLU A 49 0.58 -14.45 -4.21
C GLU A 49 0.79 -15.96 -4.39
N SER A 50 1.11 -16.44 -5.59
CA SER A 50 1.26 -17.87 -5.89
C SER A 50 2.34 -18.14 -6.93
N VAL A 51 2.93 -19.33 -6.86
CA VAL A 51 3.84 -19.91 -7.86
C VAL A 51 3.19 -19.97 -9.25
N GLU A 52 1.85 -19.98 -9.29
CA GLU A 52 1.04 -19.94 -10.51
C GLU A 52 1.03 -18.58 -11.21
N ASP A 53 1.21 -17.47 -10.48
CA ASP A 53 1.33 -16.12 -11.08
C ASP A 53 2.71 -15.91 -11.69
N LEU A 54 3.75 -16.45 -11.05
CA LEU A 54 5.12 -16.49 -11.60
C LEU A 54 5.20 -17.31 -12.89
N ALA A 55 4.43 -18.39 -13.03
CA ALA A 55 4.39 -19.19 -14.25
C ALA A 55 3.71 -18.46 -15.42
N LYS A 56 2.77 -17.56 -15.14
CA LYS A 56 1.94 -16.86 -16.13
C LYS A 56 2.52 -15.51 -16.58
N GLN A 57 3.37 -14.89 -15.76
CA GLN A 57 3.99 -13.60 -16.09
C GLN A 57 5.39 -13.80 -16.70
N GLU A 58 5.60 -13.32 -17.93
CA GLU A 58 6.91 -13.33 -18.61
C GLU A 58 7.82 -12.13 -18.22
N GLU A 59 7.33 -11.20 -17.41
CA GLU A 59 8.07 -9.97 -17.04
C GLU A 59 9.21 -10.24 -16.05
N ILE A 60 9.05 -11.22 -15.14
CA ILE A 60 10.03 -11.55 -14.11
C ILE A 60 10.73 -12.86 -14.48
N LYS A 61 12.02 -12.77 -14.83
CA LYS A 61 12.83 -13.96 -15.12
C LYS A 61 13.06 -14.76 -13.84
N TYR A 62 12.58 -16.01 -13.83
CA TYR A 62 12.86 -16.99 -12.79
C TYR A 62 13.79 -18.09 -13.35
N GLY A 63 14.41 -18.85 -12.45
CA GLY A 63 15.28 -19.96 -12.85
C GLY A 63 15.81 -20.75 -11.66
N SER A 64 16.27 -21.96 -11.93
CA SER A 64 16.93 -22.85 -10.97
C SER A 64 18.43 -22.91 -11.23
N VAL A 65 19.21 -23.27 -10.21
CA VAL A 65 20.63 -23.60 -10.36
C VAL A 65 20.76 -24.75 -11.35
N ARG A 66 21.57 -24.54 -12.39
CA ARG A 66 21.87 -25.52 -13.43
C ARG A 66 22.52 -26.75 -12.78
N ASN A 67 21.98 -27.94 -13.07
CA ASN A 67 22.39 -29.23 -12.48
C ASN A 67 22.00 -29.44 -10.99
N GLY A 68 21.08 -28.65 -10.43
CA GLY A 68 20.53 -28.87 -9.09
C GLY A 68 19.37 -29.88 -9.08
N THR A 69 19.12 -30.50 -7.92
CA THR A 69 18.00 -31.43 -7.70
C THR A 69 16.64 -30.79 -7.97
N THR A 70 16.52 -29.48 -7.77
CA THR A 70 15.30 -28.71 -8.03
C THR A 70 15.00 -28.59 -9.53
N ALA A 71 16.01 -28.48 -10.40
CA ALA A 71 15.82 -28.45 -11.85
C ALA A 71 15.33 -29.82 -12.37
N ALA A 72 15.92 -30.92 -11.88
CA ALA A 72 15.48 -32.27 -12.21
C ALA A 72 14.09 -32.60 -11.66
N PHE A 73 13.67 -31.94 -10.57
CA PHE A 73 12.33 -32.05 -10.03
C PHE A 73 11.29 -31.40 -10.94
N PHE A 74 11.54 -30.19 -11.45
CA PHE A 74 10.64 -29.53 -12.39
C PHE A 74 10.49 -30.33 -13.71
N GLU A 75 11.60 -30.84 -14.25
CA GLU A 75 11.62 -31.68 -15.47
C GLU A 75 10.86 -33.01 -15.32
N LYS A 76 10.92 -33.65 -14.14
CA LYS A 76 10.24 -34.93 -13.86
C LYS A 76 8.88 -34.79 -13.19
N SER A 77 8.44 -33.57 -12.91
CA SER A 77 7.17 -33.34 -12.21
C SER A 77 5.98 -33.70 -13.10
N ASN A 78 4.95 -34.29 -12.48
CA ASN A 78 3.68 -34.64 -13.16
C ASN A 78 2.61 -33.53 -13.02
N VAL A 79 3.04 -32.32 -12.64
CA VAL A 79 2.14 -31.18 -12.43
C VAL A 79 2.38 -30.18 -13.55
N SER A 80 1.34 -29.84 -14.30
CA SER A 80 1.43 -29.02 -15.51
C SER A 80 2.09 -27.65 -15.31
N ILE A 81 1.93 -27.05 -14.12
CA ILE A 81 2.52 -25.76 -13.76
C ILE A 81 4.06 -25.85 -13.69
N PHE A 82 4.57 -26.96 -13.18
CA PHE A 82 6.01 -27.19 -12.98
C PHE A 82 6.72 -27.71 -14.24
N GLN A 83 5.98 -28.17 -15.25
CA GLN A 83 6.53 -28.55 -16.56
C GLN A 83 6.85 -27.33 -17.44
N HIS A 84 6.19 -26.20 -17.19
CA HIS A 84 6.44 -24.93 -17.87
C HIS A 84 7.48 -24.05 -17.14
N MET A 85 8.04 -24.53 -16.01
CA MET A 85 9.06 -23.84 -15.22
C MET A 85 10.46 -24.41 -15.45
#